data_AF-A0A075IB27-F1
#
_entry.id   AF-A0A075IB27-F1
#
_cell.length_a   1.000
_cell.length_b   1.000
_cell.length_c   1.000
_cell.angle_alpha   90.00
_cell.angle_beta   90.00
_cell.angle_gamma   90.00
#
_symmetry.space_group_name_H-M   'P 1'
#
loop_
_entity.id
_entity.type
_entity.pdbx_description
1 polymer ?
#
loop_
_entity_poly.entity_id
_entity_poly.type
_entity_poly.pdbx_seq_one_letter_code
_entity_poly.pdbx_strand_id
1 'polypeptide(L)'
;MKAIAGYIKRLIDTIRITLKKNELKASRTKIVLSWTLDKNEMRGDKIEILNSITAKLRDYIGDVDTSEGFVNAFHSDKKTIIISCSMNDYTKIVSDKKSEDLIIIKANPLFEIEHKK
;
A
#
# COMPACT_ATOMS: atom_id res chain seq x y z
N MET A 1 -6.96 -0.92 20.22
CA MET A 1 -6.35 0.20 19.47
C MET A 1 -4.82 0.26 19.49
N LYS A 2 -4.12 0.05 20.62
CA LYS A 2 -2.63 0.14 20.67
C LYS A 2 -1.91 -0.79 19.69
N ALA A 3 -2.42 -2.00 19.48
CA ALA A 3 -1.84 -2.97 18.53
C ALA A 3 -1.89 -2.47 17.08
N ILE A 4 -3.01 -1.86 16.66
CA ILE A 4 -3.19 -1.28 15.32
C ILE A 4 -2.23 -0.11 15.13
N ALA A 5 -2.14 0.81 16.09
CA ALA A 5 -1.20 1.94 15.98
C ALA A 5 0.26 1.48 15.83
N GLY A 6 0.67 0.43 16.56
CA GLY A 6 1.99 -0.19 16.41
C GLY A 6 2.20 -0.84 15.05
N TYR A 7 1.18 -1.51 14.53
CA TYR A 7 1.19 -2.10 13.19
C TYR A 7 1.36 -1.01 12.10
N ILE A 8 0.58 0.08 12.18
CA ILE A 8 0.70 1.21 11.24
C ILE A 8 2.10 1.79 11.30
N LYS A 9 2.65 2.02 12.49
CA LYS A 9 4.03 2.53 12.64
C LYS A 9 5.05 1.63 11.95
N ARG A 10 4.97 0.31 12.16
CA ARG A 10 5.87 -0.66 11.50
C ARG A 10 5.71 -0.65 9.98
N LEU A 11 4.48 -0.53 9.46
CA LEU A 11 4.24 -0.42 8.02
C LEU A 11 4.92 0.83 7.43
N ILE A 12 4.77 1.98 8.08
CA ILE A 12 5.44 3.22 7.67
C ILE A 12 6.96 3.06 7.68
N ASP A 13 7.52 2.46 8.73
CA ASP A 13 8.97 2.23 8.82
C ASP A 13 9.47 1.27 7.73
N THR A 14 8.72 0.21 7.40
CA THR A 14 9.03 -0.67 6.27
C THR A 14 9.08 0.13 4.97
N ILE A 15 8.08 0.97 4.71
CA ILE A 15 8.02 1.81 3.49
C ILE A 15 9.23 2.75 3.42
N ARG A 16 9.60 3.38 4.54
CA ARG A 16 10.81 4.23 4.61
C ARG A 16 12.07 3.47 4.27
N ILE A 17 12.23 2.26 4.82
CA ILE A 17 13.38 1.40 4.54
C ILE A 17 13.39 1.00 3.06
N THR A 18 12.24 0.63 2.50
CA THR A 18 12.10 0.27 1.08
C THR A 18 12.50 1.43 0.18
N LEU A 19 12.04 2.65 0.46
CA LEU A 19 12.43 3.84 -0.30
C LEU A 19 13.94 4.08 -0.24
N LYS A 20 14.53 4.01 0.97
CA LYS A 20 15.97 4.21 1.17
C LYS A 20 16.81 3.16 0.43
N LYS A 21 16.39 1.89 0.46
CA LYS A 21 17.07 0.78 -0.23
C LYS A 21 17.00 0.89 -1.76
N ASN A 22 15.94 1.49 -2.28
CA ASN A 22 15.73 1.67 -3.73
C ASN A 22 16.11 3.09 -4.19
N GLU A 23 16.75 3.90 -3.33
CA GLU A 23 17.16 5.29 -3.61
C GLU A 23 16.00 6.19 -4.12
N LEU A 24 14.78 5.90 -3.66
CA LEU A 24 13.57 6.59 -4.09
C LEU A 24 13.30 7.84 -3.24
N LYS A 25 13.01 8.96 -3.92
CA LYS A 25 12.56 10.20 -3.28
C LYS A 25 11.05 10.16 -3.09
N ALA A 26 10.57 10.55 -1.90
CA ALA A 26 9.14 10.64 -1.58
C ALA A 26 8.33 11.45 -2.62
N SER A 27 8.90 12.53 -3.19
CA SER A 27 8.25 13.34 -4.22
C SER A 27 8.04 12.62 -5.56
N ARG A 28 8.86 11.61 -5.85
CA ARG A 28 8.82 10.78 -7.06
C ARG A 28 8.24 9.39 -6.81
N THR A 29 7.64 9.19 -5.63
CA THR A 29 6.97 7.94 -5.28
C THR A 29 5.49 8.18 -5.10
N LYS A 30 4.71 7.24 -5.60
CA LYS A 30 3.29 7.11 -5.34
C LYS A 30 3.04 5.87 -4.50
N ILE A 31 2.18 5.97 -3.50
CA ILE A 31 1.70 4.82 -2.73
C ILE A 31 0.26 4.53 -3.10
N VAL A 32 -0.03 3.26 -3.30
CA VAL A 32 -1.39 2.77 -3.51
C VAL A 32 -1.71 1.75 -2.44
N LEU A 33 -2.72 2.05 -1.62
CA LEU A 33 -3.25 1.12 -0.62
C LEU A 33 -4.41 0.34 -1.24
N SER A 34 -4.18 -0.93 -1.55
CA SER A 34 -5.16 -1.82 -2.18
C SER A 34 -5.86 -2.66 -1.12
N TRP A 35 -7.10 -2.33 -0.80
CA TRP A 35 -7.92 -3.07 0.16
C TRP A 35 -9.37 -3.18 -0.31
N THR A 36 -9.76 -4.37 -0.75
CA THR A 36 -11.17 -4.70 -0.98
C THR A 36 -11.86 -4.87 0.38
N LEU A 37 -12.72 -3.93 0.77
CA LEU A 37 -13.53 -4.04 1.98
C LEU A 37 -14.84 -4.79 1.66
N ASP A 38 -15.07 -5.95 2.30
CA ASP A 38 -16.33 -6.68 2.14
C ASP A 38 -17.49 -5.83 2.69
N LYS A 39 -18.54 -5.65 1.88
CA LYS A 39 -19.67 -4.78 2.20
C LYS A 39 -20.53 -5.28 3.37
N ASN A 40 -20.39 -6.56 3.76
CA ASN A 40 -21.23 -7.19 4.77
C ASN A 40 -20.66 -7.15 6.20
N GLU A 41 -19.38 -6.81 6.37
CA GLU A 41 -18.71 -6.87 7.67
C GLU A 41 -18.42 -5.46 8.20
N MET A 42 -19.17 -5.03 9.22
CA MET A 42 -18.93 -3.89 10.13
C MET A 42 -17.96 -2.82 9.60
N ARG A 43 -18.48 -1.95 8.72
CA ARG A 43 -17.73 -0.94 7.94
C ARG A 43 -16.91 0.06 8.77
N GLY A 44 -17.30 0.38 10.00
CA GLY A 44 -16.70 1.47 10.78
C GLY A 44 -15.21 1.27 11.05
N ASP A 45 -14.86 0.20 11.76
CA ASP A 45 -13.50 -0.02 12.24
C ASP A 45 -12.48 -0.18 11.10
N LYS A 46 -12.84 -0.91 10.04
CA LYS A 46 -11.93 -1.11 8.89
C LYS A 46 -11.70 0.19 8.11
N ILE A 47 -12.75 1.00 7.93
CA ILE A 47 -12.64 2.31 7.27
C ILE A 47 -11.79 3.26 8.13
N GLU A 48 -11.97 3.27 9.46
CA GLU A 48 -11.14 4.06 10.36
C GLU A 48 -9.66 3.65 10.28
N ILE A 49 -9.37 2.35 10.24
CA ILE A 49 -8.01 1.84 10.07
C ILE A 49 -7.43 2.28 8.72
N LEU A 50 -8.19 2.12 7.62
CA LEU A 50 -7.78 2.55 6.28
C LEU A 50 -7.47 4.05 6.25
N ASN A 51 -8.34 4.88 6.83
CA ASN A 51 -8.16 6.32 6.92
C ASN A 51 -6.95 6.69 7.78
N SER A 52 -6.74 6.00 8.90
CA SER A 52 -5.58 6.23 9.77
C SER A 52 -4.27 5.86 9.07
N ILE A 53 -4.22 4.77 8.31
CA ILE A 53 -3.05 4.39 7.51
C ILE A 53 -2.80 5.44 6.43
N THR A 54 -3.85 5.80 5.68
CA THR A 54 -3.78 6.76 4.58
C THR A 54 -3.28 8.12 5.05
N ALA A 55 -3.80 8.62 6.17
CA ALA A 55 -3.36 9.89 6.75
C ALA A 55 -1.87 9.85 7.15
N LYS A 56 -1.43 8.77 7.81
CA LYS A 56 -0.02 8.61 8.21
C LYS A 56 0.93 8.44 7.02
N LEU A 57 0.47 7.83 5.94
CA LEU A 57 1.22 7.76 4.69
C LEU A 57 1.33 9.14 4.04
N ARG A 58 0.23 9.92 4.02
CA ARG A 58 0.18 11.27 3.45
C ARG A 58 1.09 12.27 4.16
N ASP A 59 1.30 12.11 5.46
CA ASP A 59 2.28 12.88 6.23
C ASP A 59 3.72 12.71 5.70
N TYR A 60 4.01 11.62 4.99
CA TYR A 60 5.35 11.26 4.53
C TYR A 60 5.52 11.26 3.00
N ILE A 61 4.53 10.75 2.27
CA ILE A 61 4.45 10.76 0.81
C ILE A 61 3.16 11.47 0.44
N GLY A 62 3.26 12.60 -0.27
CA GLY A 62 2.08 13.39 -0.63
C GLY A 62 1.15 12.71 -1.64
N ASP A 63 1.65 11.72 -2.39
CA ASP A 63 0.91 11.02 -3.45
C ASP A 63 0.49 9.62 -2.95
N VAL A 64 -0.65 9.56 -2.26
CA VAL A 64 -1.21 8.33 -1.67
C VAL A 64 -2.67 8.17 -2.10
N ASP A 65 -2.92 7.07 -2.83
CA ASP A 65 -4.25 6.64 -3.27
C ASP A 65 -4.70 5.36 -2.58
N THR A 66 -6.01 5.14 -2.53
CA THR A 66 -6.64 3.91 -2.06
C THR A 66 -7.41 3.27 -3.21
N SER A 67 -7.31 1.95 -3.38
CA SER A 67 -8.07 1.20 -4.39
C SER A 67 -8.67 -0.10 -3.86
N GLU A 68 -9.79 -0.53 -4.42
CA GLU A 68 -10.45 -1.80 -4.09
C GLU A 68 -9.97 -2.93 -5.03
N GLY A 69 -8.65 -3.10 -5.14
CA GLY A 69 -8.06 -4.17 -5.95
C GLY A 69 -7.94 -3.90 -7.46
N PHE A 70 -8.37 -2.74 -7.95
CA PHE A 70 -8.08 -2.30 -9.32
C PHE A 70 -6.86 -1.37 -9.33
N VAL A 71 -5.80 -1.81 -10.02
CA VAL A 71 -4.51 -1.11 -10.10
C VAL A 71 -4.32 -0.40 -11.44
N ASN A 72 -5.20 -0.66 -12.39
CA ASN A 72 -5.10 -0.27 -13.81
C ASN A 72 -5.03 1.24 -14.11
N ALA A 73 -4.96 2.11 -13.10
CA ALA A 73 -4.96 3.57 -13.26
C ALA A 73 -3.61 4.24 -12.94
N PHE A 74 -2.58 3.50 -12.50
CA PHE A 74 -1.33 4.13 -12.04
C PHE A 74 -0.27 4.26 -13.13
N HIS A 75 -0.66 4.82 -14.28
CA HIS A 75 0.31 5.38 -15.22
C HIS A 75 0.80 6.71 -14.65
N SER A 76 1.94 6.67 -13.98
CA SER A 76 2.62 7.84 -13.45
C SER A 76 4.10 7.70 -13.77
N ASP A 77 4.77 8.81 -14.09
CA ASP A 77 6.24 8.89 -14.18
C ASP A 77 6.92 8.63 -12.81
N LYS A 78 6.11 8.47 -11.76
CA LYS A 78 6.55 8.13 -10.40
C LYS A 78 6.63 6.62 -10.20
N LYS A 79 7.55 6.24 -9.34
CA LYS A 79 7.62 4.86 -8.85
C LYS A 79 6.42 4.54 -7.98
N THR A 80 5.71 3.47 -8.30
CA THR A 80 4.52 3.07 -7.55
C THR A 80 4.86 1.96 -6.56
N ILE A 81 4.57 2.20 -5.28
CA ILE A 81 4.58 1.20 -4.21
C ILE A 81 3.14 0.81 -3.91
N ILE A 82 2.80 -0.46 -4.07
CA ILE A 82 1.47 -0.98 -3.79
C ILE A 82 1.48 -1.73 -2.47
N ILE A 83 0.55 -1.41 -1.58
CA ILE A 83 0.34 -2.14 -0.33
C ILE A 83 -0.91 -3.01 -0.51
N SER A 84 -0.75 -4.33 -0.51
CA SER A 84 -1.87 -5.27 -0.62
C SER A 84 -2.40 -5.67 0.76
N CYS A 85 -3.63 -5.28 1.08
CA CYS A 85 -4.22 -5.50 2.40
C CYS A 85 -4.94 -6.84 2.54
N SER A 86 -5.18 -7.55 1.44
CA SER A 86 -5.72 -8.92 1.47
C SER A 86 -5.05 -9.80 0.42
N MET A 87 -5.19 -11.12 0.60
CA MET A 87 -4.71 -12.09 -0.39
C MET A 87 -5.44 -11.96 -1.74
N ASN A 88 -6.72 -11.58 -1.69
CA ASN A 88 -7.52 -11.31 -2.90
C ASN A 88 -6.96 -10.09 -3.65
N ASP A 89 -6.66 -9.01 -2.92
CA ASP A 89 -6.06 -7.80 -3.50
C ASP A 89 -4.68 -8.11 -4.10
N TYR A 90 -3.84 -8.86 -3.38
CA TYR A 90 -2.54 -9.31 -3.88
C TYR A 90 -2.67 -10.11 -5.19
N THR A 91 -3.58 -11.09 -5.23
CA THR A 91 -3.80 -11.91 -6.43
C THR A 91 -4.26 -11.07 -7.63
N LYS A 92 -5.13 -10.08 -7.40
CA LYS A 92 -5.56 -9.12 -8.44
C LYS A 92 -4.39 -8.26 -8.96
N ILE A 93 -3.53 -7.77 -8.06
CA ILE A 93 -2.34 -6.98 -8.43
C ILE A 93 -1.37 -7.81 -9.27
N VAL A 94 -1.12 -9.06 -8.89
CA VAL A 94 -0.15 -9.93 -9.57
C VAL A 94 -0.66 -10.41 -10.92
N SER A 95 -1.95 -10.73 -11.03
CA SER A 95 -2.57 -11.17 -12.29
C SER A 95 -2.63 -10.07 -13.35
N ASP A 96 -2.55 -8.81 -12.93
CA ASP A 96 -2.44 -7.68 -13.85
C ASP A 96 -1.03 -7.62 -14.47
N LYS A 97 -0.93 -7.96 -15.77
CA LYS A 97 0.32 -8.08 -16.51
C LYS A 97 0.92 -6.74 -16.96
N LYS A 98 0.25 -5.60 -16.71
CA LYS A 98 0.58 -4.31 -17.35
C LYS A 98 1.51 -3.40 -16.58
N SER A 99 1.84 -3.70 -15.34
CA SER A 99 2.66 -2.80 -14.52
C SER A 99 4.09 -3.30 -14.41
N GLU A 100 4.91 -2.89 -15.37
CA GLU A 100 6.37 -2.99 -15.28
C GLU A 100 6.87 -2.07 -14.15
N ASP A 101 7.80 -2.57 -13.36
CA ASP A 101 8.58 -1.81 -12.38
C ASP A 101 7.82 -1.33 -11.10
N LEU A 102 7.05 -2.24 -10.49
CA LEU A 102 6.32 -2.04 -9.22
C LEU A 102 7.04 -2.63 -8.00
N ILE A 103 6.82 -2.01 -6.85
CA ILE A 103 7.15 -2.60 -5.53
C ILE A 103 5.84 -2.95 -4.83
N ILE A 104 5.63 -4.21 -4.50
CA ILE A 104 4.46 -4.70 -3.79
C ILE A 104 4.86 -5.01 -2.35
N ILE A 105 4.11 -4.49 -1.38
CA ILE A 105 4.27 -4.77 0.05
C ILE A 105 2.99 -5.45 0.52
N LYS A 106 3.10 -6.69 1.00
CA LYS A 106 1.96 -7.39 1.59
C LYS A 106 1.72 -6.84 2.99
N ALA A 107 0.50 -6.41 3.30
CA ALA A 107 0.13 -5.94 4.63
C ALA A 107 -0.07 -7.11 5.63
N ASN A 108 0.75 -8.15 5.53
CA ASN A 108 0.79 -9.24 6.50
C ASN A 108 1.73 -8.88 7.68
N PRO A 109 1.78 -9.68 8.76
CA PRO A 109 2.62 -9.36 9.92
C PRO A 109 4.13 -9.23 9.63
N LEU A 110 4.60 -9.81 8.52
CA LEU A 110 6.00 -9.82 8.09
C LEU A 110 6.35 -8.71 7.10
N PHE A 111 5.34 -8.05 6.52
CA PHE A 111 5.51 -7.04 5.47
C PHE A 111 6.40 -7.49 4.31
N GLU A 112 6.12 -8.69 3.78
CA GLU A 112 6.88 -9.24 2.64
C GLU A 112 6.85 -8.28 1.45
N ILE A 113 8.02 -8.07 0.84
CA ILE A 113 8.22 -7.14 -0.28
C ILE A 113 8.53 -7.94 -1.54
N GLU A 114 7.79 -7.67 -2.61
CA GLU A 114 8.02 -8.25 -3.93
C GLU A 114 8.30 -7.15 -4.95
N HIS A 115 9.30 -7.39 -5.80
CA HIS A 115 9.68 -6.48 -6.87
C HIS A 115 9.22 -7.10 -8.19
N LYS A 116 8.25 -6.48 -8.86
CA LYS A 116 7.84 -6.88 -10.20
C LYS A 116 8.68 -6.09 -11.20
N LYS A 117 9.70 -6.74 -11.76
CA LYS A 117 10.54 -6.20 -12.83
C LYS A 117 10.00 -6.66 -14.18
#